data_AF-A0A3D0N9P8-F1
#
_entry.id   AF-A0A3D0N9P8-F1
#
_cell.length_a   1.000
_cell.length_b   1.000
_cell.length_c   1.000
_cell.angle_alpha   90.00
_cell.angle_beta   90.00
_cell.angle_gamma   90.00
#
_symmetry.space_group_name_H-M   'P 1'
#
loop_
_entity.id
_entity.type
_entity.pdbx_description
1 polymer ?
#
loop_
_entity_poly.entity_id
_entity_poly.type
_entity_poly.pdbx_seq_one_letter_code
_entity_poly.pdbx_strand_id
1 'polypeptide(L)'
;MANLMENAEFEAGDARAPEGWGASTSIADAGSFERLTEGGRSGAFMRVESFTSNTNAYVSRTTHVLPETRYRAGAWVRMRGGTMIIWMHAWVDGKRFDERTYLRSLGLNPLIPEFVRLEWTQSPDPDEWQWVEREFSTWPNQGNINMHLGGFFDRSSMDIDGAFLGLARTKLTIEATGGEIARVRVLNDADEELWNSGQLAGGTTVLRHGLPDLPTDARYRVVATQPDGTEVAAWYPEQQ
;
A
#
# COMPACT_ATOMS: atom_id res chain seq x y z
N MET A 1 3.29 -7.19 -12.44
CA MET A 1 3.01 -8.44 -11.69
C MET A 1 1.94 -8.13 -10.68
N ALA A 2 1.03 -9.09 -10.44
CA ALA A 2 -0.15 -8.90 -9.60
C ALA A 2 0.23 -8.79 -8.11
N ASN A 3 -0.56 -8.00 -7.39
CA ASN A 3 -0.64 -8.07 -5.94
C ASN A 3 -0.93 -9.53 -5.52
N LEU A 4 -0.12 -10.09 -4.62
CA LEU A 4 -0.28 -11.46 -4.11
C LEU A 4 -1.36 -11.55 -3.03
N MET A 5 -1.87 -10.42 -2.55
CA MET A 5 -2.95 -10.35 -1.59
C MET A 5 -4.29 -10.48 -2.32
N GLU A 6 -4.97 -11.61 -2.15
CA GLU A 6 -6.35 -11.75 -2.64
C GLU A 6 -7.31 -11.00 -1.71
N ASN A 7 -8.36 -10.43 -2.30
CA ASN A 7 -9.34 -9.61 -1.58
C ASN A 7 -8.63 -8.49 -0.77
N ALA A 8 -7.66 -7.83 -1.40
CA ALA A 8 -6.81 -6.79 -0.80
C ALA A 8 -7.61 -5.56 -0.37
N GLU A 9 -8.66 -5.27 -1.13
CA GLU A 9 -9.62 -4.17 -0.94
C GLU A 9 -10.81 -4.57 -0.04
N PHE A 10 -10.84 -5.82 0.44
CA PHE A 10 -11.92 -6.35 1.29
C PHE A 10 -13.31 -6.30 0.64
N GLU A 11 -13.42 -6.43 -0.68
CA GLU A 11 -14.67 -6.39 -1.44
C GLU A 11 -15.53 -7.67 -1.31
N ALA A 12 -14.96 -8.78 -0.84
CA ALA A 12 -15.66 -10.07 -0.69
C ALA A 12 -15.70 -10.56 0.77
N GLY A 13 -16.74 -11.33 1.12
CA GLY A 13 -17.01 -11.86 2.46
C GLY A 13 -18.08 -11.10 3.27
N ASP A 14 -18.17 -11.41 4.57
CA ASP A 14 -19.21 -10.88 5.46
C ASP A 14 -18.68 -9.71 6.31
N ALA A 15 -19.60 -8.95 6.92
CA ALA A 15 -19.30 -7.74 7.70
C ALA A 15 -18.26 -7.94 8.83
N ARG A 16 -18.08 -9.16 9.34
CA ARG A 16 -17.13 -9.48 10.44
C ARG A 16 -15.95 -10.33 9.99
N ALA A 17 -15.94 -10.78 8.74
CA ALA A 17 -14.97 -11.72 8.22
C ALA A 17 -14.85 -11.54 6.70
N PRO A 18 -14.00 -10.60 6.22
CA PRO A 18 -13.68 -10.52 4.81
C PRO A 18 -13.10 -11.86 4.32
N GLU A 19 -13.47 -12.26 3.11
CA GLU A 19 -13.14 -13.56 2.54
C GLU A 19 -11.63 -13.76 2.47
N GLY A 20 -11.15 -14.87 3.04
CA GLY A 20 -9.73 -15.26 3.06
C GLY A 20 -8.86 -14.50 4.06
N TRP A 21 -9.45 -13.64 4.90
CA TRP A 21 -8.77 -12.91 5.97
C TRP A 21 -9.22 -13.40 7.34
N GLY A 22 -8.27 -13.58 8.26
CA GLY A 22 -8.55 -13.84 9.67
C GLY A 22 -8.56 -12.54 10.47
N ALA A 23 -9.43 -12.43 11.46
CA ALA A 23 -9.46 -11.31 12.41
C ALA A 23 -9.21 -11.84 13.83
N SER A 24 -8.32 -11.20 14.58
CA SER A 24 -7.94 -11.70 15.92
C SER A 24 -7.42 -10.63 16.86
N THR A 25 -7.68 -10.84 18.14
CA THR A 25 -7.08 -10.13 19.27
C THR A 25 -6.37 -11.13 20.17
N SER A 26 -5.31 -10.72 20.86
CA SER A 26 -4.64 -11.60 21.85
C SER A 26 -5.42 -11.73 23.16
N ILE A 27 -6.40 -10.84 23.39
CA ILE A 27 -7.30 -10.85 24.55
C ILE A 27 -8.73 -10.77 24.01
N ALA A 28 -9.61 -11.65 24.49
CA ALA A 28 -11.03 -11.62 24.11
C ALA A 28 -11.63 -10.24 24.36
N ASP A 29 -12.49 -9.79 23.43
CA ASP A 29 -13.22 -8.52 23.49
C ASP A 29 -12.35 -7.25 23.58
N ALA A 30 -11.05 -7.34 23.32
CA ALA A 30 -10.14 -6.21 23.40
C ALA A 30 -10.03 -5.38 22.11
N GLY A 31 -10.87 -5.68 21.13
CA GLY A 31 -10.95 -4.98 19.86
C GLY A 31 -12.18 -5.37 19.04
N SER A 32 -12.41 -4.64 17.95
CA SER A 32 -13.48 -4.89 16.99
C SER A 32 -12.94 -4.88 15.55
N PHE A 33 -13.65 -5.61 14.69
CA PHE A 33 -13.37 -5.70 13.26
C PHE A 33 -14.69 -5.55 12.53
N GLU A 34 -14.78 -4.53 11.69
CA GLU A 34 -15.97 -4.25 10.90
C GLU A 34 -15.57 -3.97 9.47
N ARG A 35 -16.14 -4.74 8.55
CA ARG A 35 -16.06 -4.46 7.13
C ARG A 35 -17.18 -3.47 6.78
N LEU A 36 -16.79 -2.30 6.31
CA LEU A 36 -17.71 -1.30 5.78
C LEU A 36 -17.64 -1.36 4.24
N THR A 37 -18.78 -1.31 3.56
CA THR A 37 -18.87 -1.53 2.10
C THR A 37 -18.81 -0.24 1.28
N GLU A 38 -18.76 0.92 1.94
CA GLU A 38 -18.72 2.23 1.32
C GLU A 38 -17.77 3.14 2.09
N GLY A 39 -17.11 4.06 1.38
CA GLY A 39 -16.18 5.04 1.97
C GLY A 39 -14.72 4.59 2.01
N GLY A 40 -14.41 3.41 1.47
CA GLY A 40 -13.06 2.94 1.17
C GLY A 40 -12.46 3.68 -0.02
N ARG A 41 -11.20 3.43 -0.30
CA ARG A 41 -10.50 3.97 -1.48
C ARG A 41 -11.00 3.30 -2.76
N SER A 42 -11.34 2.01 -2.70
CA SER A 42 -11.89 1.22 -3.82
C SER A 42 -13.37 0.85 -3.65
N GLY A 43 -13.94 1.09 -2.46
CA GLY A 43 -15.32 0.73 -2.13
C GLY A 43 -15.42 0.34 -0.67
N ALA A 44 -15.18 -0.94 -0.40
CA ALA A 44 -15.12 -1.49 0.95
C ALA A 44 -13.81 -1.15 1.67
N PHE A 45 -13.79 -1.31 2.99
CA PHE A 45 -12.59 -1.28 3.81
C PHE A 45 -12.81 -1.99 5.14
N MET A 46 -11.71 -2.26 5.86
CA MET A 46 -11.76 -2.81 7.21
C MET A 46 -11.51 -1.74 8.27
N ARG A 47 -12.49 -1.51 9.13
CA ARG A 47 -12.31 -0.79 10.40
C ARG A 47 -11.78 -1.75 11.46
N VAL A 48 -10.68 -1.35 12.09
CA VAL A 48 -10.05 -2.09 13.18
C VAL A 48 -9.92 -1.18 14.39
N GLU A 49 -10.42 -1.66 15.53
CA GLU A 49 -10.30 -0.96 16.80
C GLU A 49 -9.63 -1.84 17.84
N SER A 50 -8.78 -1.22 18.67
CA SER A 50 -8.25 -1.83 19.88
C SER A 50 -8.63 -0.97 21.07
N PHE A 51 -9.29 -1.58 22.06
CA PHE A 51 -9.88 -0.88 23.20
C PHE A 51 -8.94 -0.78 24.40
N THR A 52 -7.81 -1.50 24.38
CA THR A 52 -6.84 -1.53 25.46
C THR A 52 -5.42 -1.29 24.93
N SER A 53 -4.57 -0.68 25.75
CA SER A 53 -3.18 -0.37 25.38
C SER A 53 -2.19 -1.51 25.62
N ASN A 54 -2.67 -2.69 26.00
CA ASN A 54 -1.84 -3.83 26.41
C ASN A 54 -1.99 -5.05 25.49
N THR A 55 -2.62 -4.90 24.33
CA THR A 55 -2.90 -6.00 23.41
C THR A 55 -2.85 -5.54 21.96
N ASN A 56 -3.19 -6.45 21.06
CA ASN A 56 -3.32 -6.21 19.64
C ASN A 56 -4.74 -6.49 19.11
N ALA A 57 -5.02 -5.94 17.94
CA ALA A 57 -6.16 -6.26 17.12
C ALA A 57 -5.71 -6.25 15.65
N TYR A 58 -5.75 -7.39 14.97
CA TYR A 58 -5.28 -7.52 13.59
C TYR A 58 -6.28 -8.22 12.69
N VAL A 59 -6.35 -7.75 11.45
CA VAL A 59 -6.68 -8.63 10.32
C VAL A 59 -5.40 -9.25 9.79
N SER A 60 -5.47 -10.49 9.31
CA SER A 60 -4.29 -11.25 8.91
C SER A 60 -4.58 -12.16 7.75
N ARG A 61 -3.55 -12.38 6.93
CA ARG A 61 -3.58 -13.34 5.83
C ARG A 61 -2.21 -13.95 5.61
N THR A 62 -2.20 -15.26 5.35
CA THR A 62 -1.00 -15.97 4.89
C THR A 62 -0.94 -15.94 3.37
N THR A 63 0.22 -15.60 2.83
CA THR A 63 0.46 -15.43 1.40
C THR A 63 1.72 -16.17 0.99
N HIS A 64 1.65 -16.87 -0.15
CA HIS A 64 2.81 -17.57 -0.72
C HIS A 64 3.81 -16.59 -1.31
N VAL A 65 5.10 -16.85 -1.06
CA VAL A 65 6.21 -16.05 -1.57
C VAL A 65 7.31 -16.96 -2.08
N LEU A 66 8.17 -16.42 -2.95
CA LEU A 66 9.37 -17.10 -3.39
C LEU A 66 10.50 -16.87 -2.38
N PRO A 67 11.39 -17.86 -2.17
CA PRO A 67 12.59 -17.68 -1.37
C PRO A 67 13.53 -16.67 -2.04
N GLU A 68 14.41 -16.06 -1.23
CA GLU A 68 15.49 -15.17 -1.68
C GLU A 68 15.04 -14.07 -2.67
N THR A 69 13.84 -13.54 -2.46
CA THR A 69 13.19 -12.60 -3.34
C THR A 69 12.89 -11.30 -2.59
N ARG A 70 13.13 -10.16 -3.23
CA ARG A 70 12.84 -8.84 -2.65
C ARG A 70 11.38 -8.48 -2.87
N TYR A 71 10.66 -8.28 -1.78
CA TYR A 71 9.25 -7.93 -1.75
C TYR A 71 9.02 -6.55 -1.14
N ARG A 72 7.85 -6.01 -1.42
CA ARG A 72 7.28 -4.84 -0.77
C ARG A 72 5.89 -5.20 -0.30
N ALA A 73 5.56 -4.76 0.90
CA ALA A 73 4.23 -4.85 1.47
C ALA A 73 3.75 -3.48 1.92
N GLY A 74 2.45 -3.26 1.88
CA GLY A 74 1.84 -2.03 2.35
C GLY A 74 0.34 -2.11 2.47
N ALA A 75 -0.27 -1.03 2.95
CA ALA A 75 -1.72 -0.84 2.97
C ALA A 75 -2.03 0.65 3.02
N TRP A 76 -3.19 1.04 2.47
CA TRP A 76 -3.76 2.35 2.72
C TRP A 76 -4.41 2.36 4.09
N VAL A 77 -4.08 3.35 4.90
CA VAL A 77 -4.59 3.49 6.25
C VAL A 77 -5.06 4.90 6.52
N ARG A 78 -6.26 5.01 7.08
CA ARG A 78 -6.78 6.22 7.69
C ARG A 78 -6.74 6.06 9.21
N MET A 79 -5.90 6.84 9.88
CA MET A 79 -5.53 6.60 11.27
C MET A 79 -6.08 7.68 12.21
N ARG A 80 -7.09 7.33 13.02
CA ARG A 80 -7.71 8.27 13.96
C ARG A 80 -6.90 8.45 15.25
N GLY A 81 -6.15 7.43 15.65
CA GLY A 81 -5.31 7.51 16.85
C GLY A 81 -4.73 6.16 17.27
N GLY A 82 -3.68 6.21 18.09
CA GLY A 82 -2.98 5.04 18.60
C GLY A 82 -1.77 4.65 17.75
N THR A 83 -1.47 3.35 17.71
CA THR A 83 -0.36 2.79 16.94
C THR A 83 -0.84 1.66 16.03
N MET A 84 -0.64 1.84 14.72
CA MET A 84 -0.84 0.83 13.68
C MET A 84 0.48 0.08 13.43
N ILE A 85 0.37 -1.19 13.05
CA ILE A 85 1.47 -2.02 12.58
C ILE A 85 1.08 -2.75 11.29
N ILE A 86 2.06 -2.87 10.38
CA ILE A 86 2.13 -3.96 9.40
C ILE A 86 3.20 -4.91 9.91
N TRP A 87 2.80 -6.12 10.29
CA TRP A 87 3.69 -7.14 10.83
C TRP A 87 3.70 -8.36 9.92
N MET A 88 4.87 -8.63 9.33
CA MET A 88 5.10 -9.77 8.47
C MET A 88 5.99 -10.76 9.21
N HIS A 89 5.51 -11.99 9.37
CA HIS A 89 6.28 -13.02 10.04
C HIS A 89 6.10 -14.40 9.40
N ALA A 90 7.09 -15.25 9.63
CA ALA A 90 7.07 -16.66 9.27
C ALA A 90 8.02 -17.44 10.16
N TRP A 91 7.85 -18.77 10.21
CA TRP A 91 8.85 -19.69 10.74
C TRP A 91 9.56 -20.38 9.57
N VAL A 92 10.87 -20.23 9.50
CA VAL A 92 11.73 -20.78 8.43
C VAL A 92 12.89 -21.49 9.08
N ASP A 93 13.05 -22.78 8.83
CA ASP A 93 14.13 -23.61 9.36
C ASP A 93 14.32 -23.46 10.89
N GLY A 94 13.21 -23.39 11.63
CA GLY A 94 13.20 -23.23 13.09
C GLY A 94 13.51 -21.82 13.61
N LYS A 95 13.68 -20.83 12.72
CA LYS A 95 13.91 -19.42 13.07
C LYS A 95 12.72 -18.56 12.68
N ARG A 96 12.53 -17.46 13.41
CA ARG A 96 11.45 -16.50 13.15
C ARG A 96 11.93 -15.41 12.21
N PHE A 97 11.34 -15.35 11.02
CA PHE A 97 11.35 -14.17 10.15
C PHE A 97 10.38 -13.13 10.73
N ASP A 98 10.82 -11.89 10.86
CA ASP A 98 10.03 -10.83 11.50
C ASP A 98 10.39 -9.46 10.92
N GLU A 99 9.44 -8.85 10.21
CA GLU A 99 9.57 -7.53 9.60
C GLU A 99 8.36 -6.67 10.00
N ARG A 100 8.60 -5.40 10.32
CA ARG A 100 7.58 -4.50 10.88
C ARG A 100 7.70 -3.09 10.33
N THR A 101 6.56 -2.44 10.12
CA THR A 101 6.46 -0.99 9.96
C THR A 101 5.29 -0.45 10.78
N TYR A 102 5.35 0.81 11.18
CA TYR A 102 4.44 1.42 12.14
C TYR A 102 3.96 2.77 11.65
N LEU A 103 2.71 3.10 11.94
CA LEU A 103 2.16 4.45 11.82
C LEU A 103 1.54 4.83 13.17
N ARG A 104 1.88 6.01 13.68
CA ARG A 104 1.40 6.48 15.00
C ARG A 104 0.61 7.77 14.85
N SER A 105 -0.48 7.87 15.60
CA SER A 105 -1.29 9.08 15.71
C SER A 105 -1.61 9.40 17.16
N LEU A 106 -1.56 10.68 17.49
CA LEU A 106 -1.90 11.19 18.82
C LEU A 106 -3.40 11.44 19.01
N GLY A 107 -4.24 11.26 17.99
CA GLY A 107 -5.66 11.67 18.01
C GLY A 107 -6.54 11.00 19.07
N LEU A 108 -6.11 9.86 19.63
CA LEU A 108 -6.79 9.17 20.73
C LEU A 108 -5.98 9.16 22.02
N ASN A 109 -4.89 9.92 22.09
CA ASN A 109 -4.03 9.94 23.27
C ASN A 109 -4.64 10.84 24.37
N PRO A 110 -5.02 10.26 25.53
CA PRO A 110 -5.69 11.02 26.60
C PRO A 110 -4.78 12.04 27.29
N LEU A 111 -3.47 12.02 27.02
CA LEU A 111 -2.49 12.94 27.59
C LEU A 111 -2.25 14.16 26.71
N ILE A 112 -2.82 14.21 25.50
CA ILE A 112 -2.69 15.35 24.60
C ILE A 112 -3.81 16.34 24.93
N PRO A 113 -3.48 17.58 25.35
CA PRO A 113 -4.49 18.58 25.66
C PRO A 113 -5.34 18.92 24.43
N GLU A 114 -6.63 19.15 24.64
CA GLU A 114 -7.61 19.45 23.56
C GLU A 114 -7.27 20.69 22.72
N PHE A 115 -6.46 21.61 23.25
CA PHE A 115 -6.02 22.81 22.53
C PHE A 115 -4.82 22.55 21.60
N VAL A 116 -4.19 21.38 21.67
CA VAL A 116 -3.14 20.97 20.73
C VAL A 116 -3.84 20.42 19.49
N ARG A 117 -3.76 21.17 18.39
CA ARG A 117 -4.26 20.68 17.11
C ARG A 117 -3.40 19.53 16.60
N LEU A 118 -4.02 18.49 16.04
CA LEU A 118 -3.29 17.35 15.46
C LEU A 118 -2.35 17.78 14.33
N GLU A 119 -2.76 18.78 13.55
CA GLU A 119 -1.97 19.39 12.47
C GLU A 119 -0.64 20.03 12.96
N TRP A 120 -0.51 20.30 14.28
CA TRP A 120 0.74 20.79 14.89
C TRP A 120 1.66 19.66 15.33
N THR A 121 1.26 18.42 15.11
CA THR A 121 2.01 17.21 15.48
C THR A 121 2.50 16.48 14.22
N GLN A 122 3.20 15.36 14.42
CA GLN A 122 3.53 14.42 13.33
C GLN A 122 2.43 13.37 13.09
N SER A 123 1.26 13.56 13.69
CA SER A 123 0.14 12.64 13.48
C SER A 123 -0.38 12.78 12.05
N PRO A 124 -0.78 11.66 11.43
CA PRO A 124 -1.52 11.71 10.17
C PRO A 124 -2.84 12.44 10.33
N ASP A 125 -3.33 13.03 9.24
CA ASP A 125 -4.71 13.52 9.17
C ASP A 125 -5.67 12.32 9.35
N PRO A 126 -6.61 12.37 10.31
CA PRO A 126 -7.51 11.27 10.58
C PRO A 126 -8.56 11.03 9.49
N ASP A 127 -8.73 11.94 8.54
CA ASP A 127 -9.66 11.84 7.42
C ASP A 127 -8.99 11.42 6.11
N GLU A 128 -7.66 11.50 6.03
CA GLU A 128 -6.90 11.14 4.83
C GLU A 128 -6.39 9.69 4.84
N TRP A 129 -6.39 9.08 3.66
CA TRP A 129 -5.75 7.79 3.43
C TRP A 129 -4.26 7.96 3.21
N GLN A 130 -3.46 7.19 3.95
CA GLN A 130 -2.01 7.21 3.85
C GLN A 130 -1.46 5.84 3.49
N TRP A 131 -0.49 5.82 2.57
CA TRP A 131 0.20 4.60 2.21
C TRP A 131 1.28 4.28 3.23
N VAL A 132 1.16 3.14 3.91
CA VAL A 132 2.15 2.65 4.87
C VAL A 132 2.79 1.40 4.29
N GLU A 133 4.12 1.33 4.28
CA GLU A 133 4.83 0.32 3.52
C GLU A 133 6.17 -0.11 4.13
N ARG A 134 6.69 -1.23 3.60
CA ARG A 134 8.02 -1.74 3.88
C ARG A 134 8.51 -2.63 2.75
N GLU A 135 9.78 -2.46 2.37
CA GLU A 135 10.51 -3.45 1.58
C GLU A 135 11.25 -4.44 2.48
N PHE A 136 11.33 -5.70 2.06
CA PHE A 136 12.04 -6.75 2.75
C PHE A 136 12.53 -7.83 1.77
N SER A 137 13.38 -8.74 2.22
CA SER A 137 13.82 -9.89 1.43
C SER A 137 13.48 -11.19 2.16
N THR A 138 12.91 -12.15 1.44
CA THR A 138 12.64 -13.49 1.99
C THR A 138 13.95 -14.26 2.18
N TRP A 139 13.96 -15.17 3.15
CA TRP A 139 15.11 -16.03 3.43
C TRP A 139 15.15 -17.23 2.47
N PRO A 140 16.27 -17.98 2.43
CA PRO A 140 16.29 -19.31 1.82
C PRO A 140 15.17 -20.19 2.37
N ASN A 141 14.56 -21.02 1.52
CA ASN A 141 13.46 -21.94 1.85
C ASN A 141 12.17 -21.29 2.38
N GLN A 142 12.05 -19.96 2.39
CA GLN A 142 10.83 -19.29 2.82
C GLN A 142 9.76 -19.34 1.73
N GLY A 143 8.69 -20.11 1.96
CA GLY A 143 7.58 -20.27 1.01
C GLY A 143 6.29 -19.49 1.33
N ASN A 144 6.26 -18.80 2.48
CA ASN A 144 5.10 -18.01 2.90
C ASN A 144 5.48 -16.87 3.84
N ILE A 145 4.56 -15.92 3.97
CA ILE A 145 4.53 -14.87 4.97
C ILE A 145 3.11 -14.77 5.53
N ASN A 146 2.99 -14.63 6.84
CA ASN A 146 1.75 -14.19 7.47
C ASN A 146 1.83 -12.68 7.73
N MET A 147 0.98 -11.92 7.03
CA MET A 147 0.88 -10.47 7.18
C MET A 147 -0.29 -10.12 8.08
N HIS A 148 -0.01 -9.35 9.12
CA HIS A 148 -0.98 -8.78 10.05
C HIS A 148 -1.03 -7.25 9.88
N LEU A 149 -2.25 -6.71 9.85
CA LEU A 149 -2.54 -5.28 9.75
C LEU A 149 -3.46 -4.88 10.90
N GLY A 150 -3.11 -3.86 11.68
CA GLY A 150 -4.00 -3.34 12.72
C GLY A 150 -3.28 -2.70 13.92
N GLY A 151 -3.92 -2.73 15.09
CA GLY A 151 -3.46 -2.05 16.31
C GLY A 151 -2.36 -2.79 17.08
N PHE A 152 -1.34 -2.08 17.52
CA PHE A 152 -0.19 -2.63 18.27
C PHE A 152 -0.03 -1.96 19.65
N PHE A 153 -0.36 -2.69 20.72
CA PHE A 153 -0.11 -2.31 22.11
C PHE A 153 -0.48 -0.84 22.41
N ASP A 154 -1.65 -0.42 21.93
CA ASP A 154 -2.18 0.92 22.10
C ASP A 154 -3.70 0.91 21.92
N ARG A 155 -4.39 1.87 22.52
CA ARG A 155 -5.78 2.14 22.13
C ARG A 155 -5.77 2.77 20.75
N SER A 156 -6.38 2.11 19.78
CA SER A 156 -6.28 2.53 18.39
C SER A 156 -7.59 2.41 17.64
N SER A 157 -7.82 3.31 16.70
CA SER A 157 -8.90 3.20 15.71
C SER A 157 -8.36 3.59 14.34
N MET A 158 -8.54 2.69 13.38
CA MET A 158 -8.04 2.87 12.02
C MET A 158 -8.98 2.21 11.00
N ASP A 159 -8.92 2.71 9.78
CA ASP A 159 -9.49 2.04 8.61
C ASP A 159 -8.33 1.59 7.71
N ILE A 160 -8.47 0.40 7.13
CA ILE A 160 -7.44 -0.27 6.32
C ILE A 160 -8.07 -0.69 5.01
N ASP A 161 -7.39 -0.38 3.90
CA ASP A 161 -7.82 -0.72 2.55
C ASP A 161 -6.60 -0.98 1.64
N GLY A 162 -6.81 -1.68 0.52
CA GLY A 162 -5.82 -1.90 -0.53
C GLY A 162 -4.51 -2.52 -0.03
N ALA A 163 -4.58 -3.63 0.71
CA ALA A 163 -3.39 -4.33 1.19
C ALA A 163 -2.54 -4.87 0.03
N PHE A 164 -1.24 -4.63 0.06
CA PHE A 164 -0.31 -5.07 -0.98
C PHE A 164 0.76 -6.01 -0.43
N LEU A 165 1.06 -7.04 -1.20
CA LEU A 165 2.30 -7.80 -1.10
C LEU A 165 2.70 -8.22 -2.52
N GLY A 166 3.86 -7.78 -2.98
CA GLY A 166 4.35 -8.11 -4.32
C GLY A 166 5.83 -7.85 -4.46
N LEU A 167 6.40 -8.16 -5.63
CA LEU A 167 7.81 -7.88 -5.89
C LEU A 167 8.12 -6.42 -5.58
N ALA A 168 9.25 -6.14 -4.93
CA ALA A 168 9.57 -4.76 -4.56
C ALA A 168 9.75 -3.86 -5.79
N ARG A 169 10.29 -4.43 -6.86
CA ARG A 169 10.75 -3.69 -8.04
C ARG A 169 10.24 -4.33 -9.31
N THR A 170 9.83 -3.48 -10.25
CA THR A 170 9.39 -3.83 -11.59
C THR A 170 10.14 -3.03 -12.63
N LYS A 171 10.04 -3.48 -13.88
CA LYS A 171 10.48 -2.73 -15.05
C LYS A 171 9.25 -2.24 -15.81
N LEU A 172 9.10 -0.92 -15.92
CA LEU A 172 8.11 -0.35 -16.83
C LEU A 172 8.68 -0.36 -18.25
N THR A 173 7.96 -0.97 -19.19
CA THR A 173 8.30 -0.88 -20.61
C THR A 173 7.31 0.04 -21.28
N ILE A 174 7.80 1.19 -21.75
CA ILE A 174 7.04 2.19 -22.49
C ILE A 174 7.11 1.82 -23.96
N GLU A 175 5.94 1.73 -24.59
CA GLU A 175 5.79 1.70 -26.03
C GLU A 175 4.80 2.81 -26.42
N ALA A 176 5.33 3.93 -26.93
CA ALA A 176 4.52 5.01 -27.47
C ALA A 176 4.49 4.88 -28.99
N THR A 177 3.30 4.75 -29.55
CA THR A 177 3.07 4.59 -30.98
C THR A 177 1.95 5.50 -31.45
N GLY A 178 2.05 6.07 -32.65
CA GLY A 178 0.96 6.85 -33.23
C GLY A 178 1.43 7.80 -34.33
N GLY A 179 0.86 9.01 -34.34
CA GLY A 179 1.38 10.12 -35.14
C GLY A 179 2.78 10.53 -34.70
N GLU A 180 3.28 11.64 -35.23
CA GLU A 180 4.59 12.16 -34.84
C GLU A 180 4.64 12.50 -33.34
N ILE A 181 5.70 12.04 -32.68
CA ILE A 181 5.94 12.16 -31.24
C ILE A 181 7.13 13.11 -31.06
N ALA A 182 6.92 14.21 -30.35
CA ALA A 182 7.96 15.19 -30.05
C ALA A 182 8.70 14.89 -28.74
N ARG A 183 8.02 14.33 -27.73
CA ARG A 183 8.60 14.06 -26.41
C ARG A 183 7.75 13.03 -25.64
N VAL A 184 8.37 12.25 -24.77
CA VAL A 184 7.68 11.38 -23.80
C VAL A 184 8.24 11.61 -22.40
N ARG A 185 7.36 11.69 -21.41
CA ARG A 185 7.66 11.84 -19.98
C ARG A 185 6.99 10.73 -19.17
N VAL A 186 7.63 10.31 -18.08
CA VAL A 186 7.02 9.44 -17.07
C VAL A 186 7.05 10.13 -15.73
N LEU A 187 5.92 10.17 -15.06
CA LEU A 187 5.74 10.75 -13.74
C LEU A 187 5.19 9.71 -12.76
N ASN A 188 5.47 9.88 -11.47
CA ASN A 188 4.82 9.09 -10.40
C ASN A 188 3.48 9.75 -9.97
N ASP A 189 2.80 9.14 -9.00
CA ASP A 189 1.55 9.65 -8.41
C ASP A 189 1.70 11.02 -7.71
N ALA A 190 2.93 11.42 -7.36
CA ALA A 190 3.25 12.73 -6.79
C ALA A 190 3.62 13.79 -7.85
N ASP A 191 3.37 13.50 -9.13
CA ASP A 191 3.74 14.34 -10.28
C ASP A 191 5.26 14.59 -10.41
N GLU A 192 6.10 13.78 -9.77
CA GLU A 192 7.54 13.85 -9.93
C GLU A 192 7.96 13.18 -11.24
N GLU A 193 8.75 13.88 -12.06
CA GLU A 193 9.28 13.36 -13.32
C GLU A 193 10.36 12.30 -13.05
N LEU A 194 10.06 11.04 -13.34
CA LEU A 194 10.98 9.93 -13.23
C LEU A 194 11.88 9.79 -14.46
N TRP A 195 11.37 10.19 -15.62
CA TRP A 195 12.09 10.10 -16.88
C TRP A 195 11.52 11.03 -17.95
N ASN A 196 12.39 11.48 -18.86
CA ASN A 196 12.08 12.35 -19.98
C ASN A 196 12.95 12.00 -21.18
N SER A 197 12.34 11.80 -22.34
CA SER A 197 13.06 11.49 -23.58
C SER A 197 13.90 12.66 -24.12
N GLY A 198 13.63 13.88 -23.64
CA GLY A 198 14.00 15.11 -24.34
C GLY A 198 13.23 15.25 -25.66
N GLN A 199 13.64 16.22 -26.48
CA GLN A 199 13.09 16.40 -27.81
C GLN A 199 13.52 15.25 -28.73
N LEU A 200 12.54 14.57 -29.32
CA LEU A 200 12.76 13.50 -30.30
C LEU A 200 13.00 14.08 -31.69
N ALA A 201 13.63 13.28 -32.56
CA ALA A 201 13.83 13.66 -33.96
C ALA A 201 12.49 13.77 -34.69
N GLY A 202 12.40 14.72 -35.64
CA GLY A 202 11.21 14.88 -36.46
C GLY A 202 10.85 13.59 -37.22
N GLY A 203 9.56 13.31 -37.32
CA GLY A 203 9.00 12.10 -37.91
C GLY A 203 9.06 10.85 -37.00
N THR A 204 9.44 10.97 -35.73
CA THR A 204 9.41 9.84 -34.79
C THR A 204 7.97 9.40 -34.53
N THR A 205 7.59 8.19 -34.93
CA THR A 205 6.22 7.65 -34.73
C THR A 205 6.18 6.51 -33.71
N VAL A 206 7.34 6.02 -33.29
CA VAL A 206 7.49 4.92 -32.32
C VAL A 206 8.65 5.23 -31.37
N LEU A 207 8.40 5.07 -30.08
CA LEU A 207 9.42 5.08 -29.04
C LEU A 207 9.23 3.84 -28.16
N ARG A 208 10.34 3.13 -27.92
CA ARG A 208 10.41 2.04 -26.95
C ARG A 208 11.49 2.33 -25.92
N HIS A 209 11.12 2.35 -24.65
CA HIS A 209 12.06 2.59 -23.57
C HIS A 209 11.70 1.76 -22.33
N GLY A 210 12.71 1.27 -21.62
CA GLY A 210 12.51 0.49 -20.41
C GLY A 210 13.07 1.23 -19.20
N LEU A 211 12.23 1.49 -18.19
CA LEU A 211 12.64 2.03 -16.90
C LEU A 211 12.72 0.87 -15.90
N PRO A 212 13.93 0.44 -15.50
CA PRO A 212 14.08 -0.57 -14.47
C PRO A 212 13.88 0.01 -13.06
N ASP A 213 13.76 -0.89 -12.08
CA ASP A 213 13.88 -0.60 -10.64
C ASP A 213 12.80 0.32 -10.03
N LEU A 214 11.61 0.31 -10.63
CA LEU A 214 10.45 1.08 -10.17
C LEU A 214 9.64 0.31 -9.11
N PRO A 215 9.07 0.96 -8.08
CA PRO A 215 8.13 0.32 -7.15
C PRO A 215 6.94 -0.36 -7.87
N THR A 216 6.61 -1.59 -7.50
CA THR A 216 5.56 -2.37 -8.20
C THR A 216 4.14 -1.95 -7.83
N ASP A 217 3.96 -1.39 -6.64
CA ASP A 217 2.69 -0.93 -6.06
C ASP A 217 2.28 0.49 -6.47
N ALA A 218 3.21 1.27 -7.03
CA ALA A 218 2.95 2.64 -7.47
C ALA A 218 2.31 2.69 -8.87
N ARG A 219 1.60 3.79 -9.16
CA ARG A 219 1.15 4.10 -10.51
C ARG A 219 2.07 5.12 -11.17
N TYR A 220 2.11 5.05 -12.49
CA TYR A 220 2.96 5.86 -13.34
C TYR A 220 2.14 6.51 -14.43
N ARG A 221 2.26 7.83 -14.58
CA ARG A 221 1.66 8.57 -15.69
C ARG A 221 2.67 8.69 -16.82
N VAL A 222 2.36 8.12 -17.98
CA VAL A 222 3.13 8.31 -19.22
C VAL A 222 2.45 9.42 -20.01
N VAL A 223 3.21 10.46 -20.38
CA VAL A 223 2.74 11.62 -21.14
C VAL A 223 3.52 11.70 -22.44
N ALA A 224 2.85 11.58 -23.57
CA ALA A 224 3.41 11.79 -24.91
C ALA A 224 2.96 13.16 -25.45
N THR A 225 3.92 13.97 -25.91
CA THR A 225 3.69 15.28 -26.51
C THR A 225 3.88 15.19 -28.03
N GLN A 226 2.95 15.74 -28.79
CA GLN A 226 3.02 15.89 -30.26
C GLN A 226 3.77 17.18 -30.67
N PRO A 227 4.22 17.33 -31.93
CA PRO A 227 4.92 18.53 -32.40
C PRO A 227 4.15 19.84 -32.25
N ASP A 228 2.82 19.79 -32.24
CA ASP A 228 1.94 20.95 -32.04
C ASP A 228 1.76 21.32 -30.56
N GLY A 229 2.36 20.56 -29.65
CA GLY A 229 2.25 20.74 -28.19
C GLY A 229 1.11 19.97 -27.54
N THR A 230 0.28 19.24 -28.31
CA THR A 230 -0.80 18.41 -27.76
C THR A 230 -0.22 17.28 -26.91
N GLU A 231 -0.79 17.06 -25.72
CA GLU A 231 -0.36 16.00 -24.81
C GLU A 231 -1.42 14.90 -24.70
N VAL A 232 -0.97 13.65 -24.75
CA VAL A 232 -1.77 12.45 -24.46
C VAL A 232 -1.15 11.77 -23.24
N ALA A 233 -1.96 11.56 -22.21
CA ALA A 233 -1.51 10.96 -20.95
C ALA A 233 -2.30 9.67 -20.64
N ALA A 234 -1.61 8.68 -20.11
CA ALA A 234 -2.20 7.45 -19.61
C ALA A 234 -1.54 7.02 -18.29
N TRP A 235 -2.33 6.44 -17.39
CA TRP A 235 -1.87 5.92 -16.10
C TRP A 235 -1.69 4.41 -16.18
N TYR A 236 -0.60 3.92 -15.59
CA TYR A 236 -0.27 2.50 -15.53
C TYR A 236 0.09 2.07 -14.11
N PRO A 237 -0.52 1.00 -13.57
CA PRO A 237 -1.65 0.28 -14.16
C PRO A 237 -2.90 1.18 -14.32
N GLU A 238 -3.74 0.83 -15.30
CA GLU A 238 -5.06 1.43 -15.48
C GLU A 238 -5.93 1.12 -14.24
N GLN A 239 -6.82 2.04 -13.83
CA GLN A 239 -7.78 1.75 -12.76
C GLN A 239 -8.66 0.56 -13.22
N GLN A 240 -8.73 -0.48 -12.38
CA GLN A 240 -9.71 -1.55 -12.52
C GLN A 240 -11.08 -1.10 -12.01
#